data_AF-A0A933PNA3-F1
#
_entry.id   AF-A0A933PNA3-F1
#
_cell.length_a   1.000
_cell.length_b   1.000
_cell.length_c   1.000
_cell.angle_alpha   90.00
_cell.angle_beta   90.00
_cell.angle_gamma   90.00
#
_symmetry.space_group_name_H-M   'P 1'
#
loop_
_entity.id
_entity.type
_entity.pdbx_description
1 polymer ?
#
loop_
_entity_poly.entity_id
_entity_poly.type
_entity_poly.pdbx_seq_one_letter_code
_entity_poly.pdbx_strand_id
1 'polypeptide(L)'
;MDNFHRGNWDACGMAGRKALDLATKHLDQSLADTKLVGRIDALAEAHRITPDLKEWAHEVRRLGNDAAHEDDPFSKDDAEALIKFTRTFLEYAFTLPGSLAKRRAEKAKTD
;
A
#
# COMPACT_ATOMS: atom_id res chain seq x y z
N MET A 1 -3.05 -1.24 -14.89
CA MET A 1 -2.54 -0.15 -15.75
C MET A 1 -3.54 0.27 -16.83
N ASP A 2 -4.46 -0.61 -17.27
CA ASP A 2 -5.41 -0.28 -18.35
C ASP A 2 -6.48 0.77 -18.00
N ASN A 3 -6.88 0.89 -16.73
CA ASN A 3 -7.93 1.82 -16.29
C ASN A 3 -7.48 3.30 -16.27
N PHE A 4 -6.20 3.55 -15.98
CA PHE A 4 -5.62 4.89 -15.91
C PHE A 4 -5.64 5.57 -17.28
N HIS A 5 -5.33 4.83 -18.35
CA HIS A 5 -5.37 5.36 -19.71
C HIS A 5 -6.80 5.52 -20.27
N ARG A 6 -7.80 4.91 -19.63
CA ARG A 6 -9.21 4.96 -20.04
C ARG A 6 -10.01 6.04 -19.31
N GLY A 7 -9.40 6.82 -18.42
CA GLY A 7 -10.09 7.85 -17.63
C GLY A 7 -10.93 7.30 -16.48
N ASN A 8 -10.75 6.02 -16.12
CA ASN A 8 -11.48 5.39 -15.02
C ASN A 8 -10.72 5.59 -13.71
N TRP A 9 -10.69 6.82 -13.23
CA TRP A 9 -9.92 7.24 -12.06
C TRP A 9 -10.43 6.55 -10.78
N ASP A 10 -11.74 6.34 -10.64
CA ASP A 10 -12.35 5.62 -9.51
C ASP A 10 -11.83 4.18 -9.40
N ALA A 11 -11.59 3.53 -10.54
CA ALA A 11 -11.04 2.18 -10.58
C ALA A 11 -9.57 2.14 -10.15
N CYS A 12 -8.81 3.22 -10.34
CA CYS A 12 -7.49 3.39 -9.75
C CYS A 12 -7.57 3.58 -8.23
N GLY A 13 -8.54 4.37 -7.77
CA GLY A 13 -8.99 4.50 -6.37
C GLY A 13 -9.12 3.16 -5.65
N MET A 14 -10.03 2.33 -6.17
CA MET A 14 -10.33 1.02 -5.61
C MET A 14 -9.13 0.05 -5.68
N ALA A 15 -8.35 0.10 -6.75
CA ALA A 15 -7.18 -0.77 -6.91
C ALA A 15 -6.08 -0.47 -5.88
N GLY A 16 -5.80 0.82 -5.61
CA GLY A 16 -4.83 1.23 -4.59
C GLY A 16 -5.23 0.75 -3.20
N ARG A 17 -6.49 0.98 -2.82
CA ARG A 17 -7.04 0.48 -1.55
C ARG A 17 -7.00 -1.04 -1.45
N LYS A 18 -7.34 -1.75 -2.52
CA LYS A 18 -7.30 -3.22 -2.54
C LYS A 18 -5.88 -3.76 -2.42
N ALA A 19 -4.91 -3.12 -3.06
CA ALA A 19 -3.51 -3.47 -2.92
C ALA A 19 -3.03 -3.31 -1.47
N LEU A 20 -3.38 -2.19 -0.81
CA LEU A 20 -3.04 -1.96 0.58
C LEU A 20 -3.72 -2.97 1.52
N ASP A 21 -4.99 -3.32 1.26
CA ASP A 21 -5.70 -4.37 1.99
C ASP A 21 -4.97 -5.72 1.92
N LEU A 22 -4.56 -6.15 0.73
CA LEU A 22 -3.87 -7.43 0.56
C LEU A 22 -2.45 -7.40 1.14
N ALA A 23 -1.73 -6.29 0.94
CA ALA A 23 -0.38 -6.12 1.46
C ALA A 23 -0.34 -6.22 2.98
N THR A 24 -1.24 -5.50 3.68
CA THR A 24 -1.29 -5.51 5.15
C THR A 24 -1.65 -6.88 5.72
N LYS A 25 -2.52 -7.65 5.03
CA LYS A 25 -2.81 -9.07 5.36
C LYS A 25 -1.59 -9.98 5.17
N HIS A 26 -0.78 -9.72 4.15
CA HIS A 26 0.40 -10.52 3.87
C HIS A 26 1.54 -10.24 4.85
N LEU A 27 1.67 -8.99 5.31
CA LEU A 27 2.65 -8.60 6.32
C LEU A 27 2.36 -9.23 7.68
N ASP A 28 1.08 -9.41 8.02
CA ASP A 28 0.65 -10.14 9.21
C ASP A 28 -0.72 -10.79 9.00
N GLN A 29 -0.71 -12.11 8.86
CA GLN A 29 -1.93 -12.90 8.63
C GLN A 29 -2.85 -12.95 9.84
N SER A 30 -2.32 -12.77 11.05
CA SER A 30 -3.13 -12.75 12.28
C SER A 30 -4.08 -11.55 12.34
N LEU A 31 -3.78 -10.50 11.58
CA LEU A 31 -4.58 -9.29 11.49
C LEU A 31 -5.59 -9.33 10.34
N ALA A 32 -5.76 -10.45 9.63
CA ALA A 32 -6.54 -10.51 8.40
C ALA A 32 -8.02 -10.09 8.58
N ASP A 33 -8.59 -10.40 9.74
CA ASP A 33 -9.97 -10.05 10.11
C ASP A 33 -10.09 -8.65 10.73
N THR A 34 -8.96 -7.97 10.96
CA THR A 34 -8.92 -6.61 11.49
C THR A 34 -9.21 -5.59 10.38
N LYS A 35 -9.96 -4.54 10.72
CA LYS A 35 -10.21 -3.41 9.82
C LYS A 35 -8.89 -2.82 9.31
N LEU A 36 -8.87 -2.35 8.06
CA LEU A 36 -7.64 -1.84 7.42
C LEU A 36 -6.94 -0.76 8.26
N VAL A 37 -7.70 0.14 8.89
CA VAL A 37 -7.18 1.17 9.81
C VAL A 37 -6.37 0.55 10.95
N GLY A 38 -6.94 -0.45 11.66
CA GLY A 38 -6.28 -1.10 12.78
C GLY A 38 -5.09 -1.97 12.35
N ARG A 39 -5.15 -2.55 11.15
CA ARG A 39 -4.00 -3.26 10.55
C ARG A 39 -2.80 -2.33 10.33
N ILE A 40 -3.05 -1.16 9.75
CA ILE A 40 -1.99 -0.17 9.49
C ILE A 40 -1.35 0.27 10.81
N ASP A 41 -2.17 0.53 11.84
CA ASP A 41 -1.70 0.95 13.15
C ASP A 41 -0.86 -0.16 13.83
N ALA A 42 -1.37 -1.39 13.88
CA ALA A 42 -0.68 -2.53 14.48
C ALA A 42 0.65 -2.87 13.77
N LEU A 43 0.70 -2.77 12.43
CA LEU A 43 1.93 -2.98 11.66
C LEU A 43 2.99 -1.91 11.97
N ALA A 44 2.58 -0.67 12.21
CA ALA A 44 3.49 0.40 12.60
C ALA A 44 4.02 0.21 14.04
N GLU A 45 3.14 -0.17 14.96
CA GLU A 45 3.50 -0.50 16.35
C GLU A 45 4.48 -1.69 16.42
N ALA A 46 4.29 -2.70 15.58
CA ALA A 46 5.19 -3.85 15.45
C ALA A 46 6.48 -3.55 14.64
N HIS A 47 6.72 -2.28 14.29
CA HIS A 47 7.84 -1.83 13.45
C HIS A 47 7.99 -2.61 12.13
N ARG A 48 6.87 -3.14 11.60
CA ARG A 48 6.83 -3.79 10.28
C ARG A 48 6.79 -2.75 9.15
N ILE A 49 6.25 -1.57 9.45
CA ILE A 49 6.30 -0.38 8.60
C ILE A 49 6.77 0.82 9.44
N THR A 50 7.30 1.85 8.78
CA THR A 50 7.72 3.09 9.46
C THR A 50 6.53 3.99 9.79
N PRO A 51 6.68 4.96 10.71
CA PRO A 51 5.66 5.98 10.96
C PRO A 51 5.23 6.72 9.70
N ASP A 52 6.16 7.10 8.83
CA ASP A 52 5.83 7.78 7.56
C ASP A 52 4.98 6.90 6.63
N LEU A 53 5.29 5.59 6.56
CA LEU A 53 4.50 4.64 5.78
C LEU A 53 3.11 4.42 6.37
N LYS A 54 2.96 4.53 7.69
CA LYS A 54 1.65 4.50 8.37
C LYS A 54 0.79 5.67 7.92
N GLU A 55 1.35 6.88 7.91
CA GLU A 55 0.64 8.09 7.48
C GLU A 55 0.21 7.99 6.00
N TRP A 56 1.11 7.57 5.13
CA TRP A 56 0.79 7.35 3.71
C TRP A 56 -0.26 6.26 3.49
N ALA A 57 -0.19 5.16 4.25
CA ALA A 57 -1.18 4.10 4.17
C ALA A 57 -2.58 4.59 4.58
N HIS A 58 -2.68 5.44 5.61
CA HIS A 58 -3.94 6.09 5.98
C HIS A 58 -4.46 7.04 4.91
N GLU A 59 -3.58 7.74 4.20
CA GLU A 59 -3.96 8.62 3.09
C GLU A 59 -4.51 7.83 1.89
N VAL A 60 -3.82 6.78 1.46
CA VAL A 60 -4.30 5.86 0.41
C VAL A 60 -5.65 5.24 0.79
N ARG A 61 -5.84 4.89 2.08
CA ARG A 61 -7.11 4.38 2.58
C ARG A 61 -8.25 5.40 2.47
N ARG A 62 -7.99 6.68 2.78
CA ARG A 62 -8.96 7.79 2.69
C ARG A 62 -9.33 8.04 1.22
N LEU A 63 -8.34 8.34 0.38
CA LEU A 63 -8.54 8.59 -1.04
C LEU A 63 -9.26 7.45 -1.76
N GLY A 64 -8.91 6.20 -1.45
CA GLY A 64 -9.60 5.03 -2.03
C GLY A 64 -10.99 4.78 -1.43
N ASN A 65 -11.36 5.41 -0.33
CA ASN A 65 -12.74 5.47 0.18
C ASN A 65 -13.55 6.50 -0.59
N ASP A 66 -12.96 7.68 -0.82
CA ASP A 66 -13.62 8.83 -1.45
C ASP A 66 -13.90 8.53 -2.92
N ALA A 67 -12.95 7.89 -3.62
CA ALA A 67 -13.13 7.33 -4.96
C ALA A 67 -14.27 6.29 -5.09
N ALA A 68 -14.79 5.76 -3.98
CA ALA A 68 -15.88 4.80 -3.97
C ALA A 68 -17.23 5.42 -3.57
N HIS A 69 -17.25 6.67 -3.10
CA HIS A 69 -18.42 7.20 -2.38
C HIS A 69 -18.85 8.64 -2.66
N GLU A 70 -18.22 9.42 -3.56
CA GLU A 70 -18.60 10.83 -3.75
C GLU A 70 -19.12 11.19 -5.16
N ASP A 71 -20.01 12.19 -5.17
CA ASP A 71 -20.62 12.85 -6.33
C ASP A 71 -19.63 13.75 -7.10
N ASP A 72 -18.42 13.99 -6.56
CA ASP A 72 -17.35 14.75 -7.20
C ASP A 72 -16.36 13.80 -7.93
N PRO A 73 -15.98 14.11 -9.19
CA PRO A 73 -15.15 13.22 -9.98
C PRO A 73 -13.73 13.10 -9.41
N PHE A 74 -13.34 11.88 -9.04
CA PHE A 74 -11.97 11.55 -8.65
C PHE A 74 -11.01 11.99 -9.76
N SER A 75 -10.09 12.90 -9.44
CA SER A 75 -9.29 13.54 -10.48
C SER A 75 -8.16 12.62 -10.96
N LYS A 76 -7.61 12.95 -12.14
CA LYS A 76 -6.40 12.30 -12.63
C LYS A 76 -5.23 12.46 -11.66
N ASP A 77 -5.09 13.63 -11.05
CA ASP A 77 -3.99 13.93 -10.13
C ASP A 77 -4.12 13.10 -8.83
N ASP A 78 -5.34 12.90 -8.34
CA ASP A 78 -5.62 12.03 -7.19
C ASP A 78 -5.29 10.56 -7.52
N ALA A 79 -5.65 10.12 -8.73
CA ALA A 79 -5.31 8.78 -9.19
C ALA A 79 -3.78 8.58 -9.34
N GLU A 80 -3.06 9.57 -9.88
CA GLU A 80 -1.60 9.53 -9.98
C GLU A 80 -0.95 9.50 -8.59
N ALA A 81 -1.39 10.36 -7.67
CA ALA A 81 -0.91 10.41 -6.30
C ALA A 81 -1.14 9.08 -5.59
N LEU A 82 -2.35 8.51 -5.69
CA LEU A 82 -2.70 7.24 -5.08
C LEU A 82 -1.86 6.07 -5.61
N ILE A 83 -1.67 5.99 -6.93
CA ILE A 83 -0.83 4.97 -7.56
C ILE A 83 0.60 5.10 -7.07
N LYS A 84 1.14 6.32 -7.03
CA LYS A 84 2.50 6.60 -6.55
C LYS A 84 2.67 6.19 -5.10
N PHE A 85 1.77 6.59 -4.20
CA PHE A 85 1.82 6.23 -2.79
C PHE A 85 1.71 4.72 -2.58
N THR A 86 0.78 4.07 -3.28
CA THR A 86 0.61 2.61 -3.20
C THR A 86 1.87 1.89 -3.67
N ARG A 87 2.48 2.31 -4.77
CA ARG A 87 3.76 1.76 -5.25
C ARG A 87 4.85 1.92 -4.21
N THR A 88 5.05 3.13 -3.69
CA THR A 88 6.10 3.38 -2.70
C THR A 88 5.90 2.52 -1.46
N PHE A 89 4.65 2.38 -0.98
CA PHE A 89 4.35 1.50 0.15
C PHE A 89 4.80 0.05 -0.13
N LEU A 90 4.46 -0.51 -1.29
CA LEU A 90 4.83 -1.89 -1.65
C LEU A 90 6.35 -2.06 -1.83
N GLU A 91 7.03 -1.06 -2.38
CA GLU A 91 8.49 -1.07 -2.53
C GLU A 91 9.17 -1.15 -1.15
N TYR A 92 8.75 -0.32 -0.19
CA TYR A 92 9.29 -0.33 1.15
C TYR A 92 8.89 -1.57 1.96
N ALA A 93 7.66 -2.05 1.82
CA ALA A 93 7.14 -3.18 2.59
C ALA A 93 7.70 -4.53 2.13
N PHE A 94 7.97 -4.69 0.83
CA PHE A 94 8.36 -6.00 0.26
C PHE A 94 9.68 -5.96 -0.51
N THR A 95 9.87 -4.97 -1.37
CA THR A 95 11.00 -4.98 -2.32
C THR A 95 12.33 -4.68 -1.65
N LEU A 96 12.40 -3.63 -0.83
CA LEU A 96 13.60 -3.28 -0.06
C LEU A 96 13.98 -4.39 0.93
N PRO A 97 13.06 -4.89 1.78
CA PRO A 97 13.35 -6.01 2.69
C PRO A 97 13.81 -7.27 1.93
N GLY A 98 13.16 -7.63 0.83
CA GLY A 98 13.54 -8.78 0.01
C GLY A 98 14.93 -8.64 -0.61
N SER A 99 15.26 -7.44 -1.11
CA SER A 99 16.58 -7.14 -1.68
C SER A 99 17.69 -7.25 -0.63
N LEU A 100 17.44 -6.75 0.58
CA LEU A 100 18.36 -6.88 1.71
C LEU A 100 18.54 -8.33 2.15
N ALA A 101 17.45 -9.10 2.22
CA ALA A 101 17.49 -10.52 2.56
C ALA A 101 18.32 -11.33 1.55
N LYS A 102 18.12 -11.09 0.25
CA LYS A 102 18.91 -11.70 -0.82
C LYS A 102 20.40 -11.40 -0.67
N ARG A 103 20.74 -10.12 -0.45
CA ARG A 103 22.13 -9.68 -0.29
C ARG A 103 22.82 -10.29 0.93
N ARG A 104 22.08 -10.47 2.04
CA ARG A 104 22.57 -11.17 3.24
C ARG A 104 22.81 -12.65 2.97
N ALA A 105 21.91 -13.31 2.24
CA ALA A 105 22.05 -14.71 1.87
C ALA A 105 23.23 -14.97 0.92
N GLU A 106 23.52 -14.04 0.00
CA GLU A 106 24.68 -14.13 -0.89
C GLU A 106 26.01 -14.00 -0.13
N LYS A 107 26.10 -13.08 0.84
CA LYS A 107 27.26 -12.98 1.74
C LYS A 107 27.50 -14.27 2.52
N ALA A 108 26.46 -14.83 3.12
CA ALA A 108 26.55 -16.06 3.91
C ALA A 108 26.94 -17.33 3.12
N LYS A 109 26.95 -17.29 1.79
CA LYS A 109 27.43 -18.38 0.93
C LYS A 109 28.89 -18.24 0.51
N THR A 110 29.46 -17.05 0.70
CA THR A 110 30.82 -16.70 0.27
C THR A 110 31.82 -16.78 1.42
N ASP A 111 31.32 -16.74 2.66
CA ASP A 111 32.05 -17.06 3.90
C ASP A 111 31.94 -18.57 4.23
#